data_AF-A0A352X3K3-F1
#
_entry.id   AF-A0A352X3K3-F1
#
_cell.length_a   1.000
_cell.length_b   1.000
_cell.length_c   1.000
_cell.angle_alpha   90.00
_cell.angle_beta   90.00
_cell.angle_gamma   90.00
#
_symmetry.space_group_name_H-M   'P 1'
#
loop_
_entity.id
_entity.type
_entity.pdbx_description
1 polymer ?
#
loop_
_entity_poly.entity_id
_entity_poly.type
_entity_poly.pdbx_seq_one_letter_code
_entity_poly.pdbx_strand_id
1 'polypeptide(L)'
;NLVDYYYQLQQGWDCVFGSRFIKGGKVIDYPVHKLIINRLANLFVQVLFGLNFNDTTNAFKAYRREVIEGVSPLLSHHFNLTVEIPLKAIVRGYSHTTIPISWRNRKTGISKLKIKEMGSRYLFIVLYIFLEKWLSRGDYVRKYPQQQVRSKI
;
A
#
# COMPACT_ATOMS: atom_id res chain seq x y z
N ASN A 1 -14.29 -5.71 -7.26
CA ASN A 1 -14.94 -4.91 -8.33
C ASN A 1 -14.48 -3.46 -8.17
N LEU A 2 -14.27 -2.67 -9.23
CA LEU A 2 -13.87 -1.25 -9.10
C LEU A 2 -14.94 -0.44 -8.34
N VAL A 3 -16.19 -0.85 -8.49
CA VAL A 3 -17.35 -0.32 -7.77
C VAL A 3 -17.16 -0.43 -6.24
N ASP A 4 -16.56 -1.52 -5.75
CA ASP A 4 -16.31 -1.70 -4.31
C ASP A 4 -15.32 -0.67 -3.78
N TYR A 5 -14.28 -0.34 -4.55
CA TYR A 5 -13.32 0.72 -4.19
C TYR A 5 -14.03 2.07 -4.07
N TYR A 6 -14.90 2.38 -5.02
CA TYR A 6 -15.66 3.63 -5.01
C TYR A 6 -16.56 3.73 -3.79
N TYR A 7 -17.33 2.67 -3.47
CA TYR A 7 -18.20 2.68 -2.30
C TYR A 7 -17.42 2.82 -0.99
N GLN A 8 -16.28 2.15 -0.84
CA GLN A 8 -15.43 2.31 0.33
C GLN A 8 -14.89 3.74 0.46
N LEU A 9 -14.49 4.37 -0.65
CA LEU A 9 -14.13 5.79 -0.60
C LEU A 9 -15.32 6.65 -0.14
N GLN A 10 -16.54 6.40 -0.64
CA GLN A 10 -17.73 7.15 -0.23
C GLN A 10 -18.07 7.01 1.26
N GLN A 11 -17.70 5.89 1.90
CA GLN A 11 -17.84 5.71 3.36
C GLN A 11 -16.90 6.59 4.19
N GLY A 12 -15.99 7.33 3.55
CA GLY A 12 -15.10 8.29 4.22
C GLY A 12 -13.67 7.80 4.41
N TRP A 13 -13.32 6.63 3.88
CA TRP A 13 -11.93 6.16 3.87
C TRP A 13 -11.07 7.03 2.93
N ASP A 14 -9.83 7.32 3.33
CA ASP A 14 -8.87 8.05 2.49
C ASP A 14 -8.21 7.13 1.46
N CYS A 15 -7.97 5.87 1.84
CA CYS A 15 -7.32 4.86 1.02
C CYS A 15 -8.11 3.54 1.02
N VAL A 16 -8.13 2.86 -0.12
CA VAL A 16 -8.69 1.51 -0.24
C VAL A 16 -7.66 0.61 -0.88
N PHE A 17 -7.24 -0.43 -0.18
CA PHE A 17 -6.22 -1.36 -0.65
C PHE A 17 -6.83 -2.70 -1.05
N GLY A 18 -6.41 -3.23 -2.20
CA GLY A 18 -6.73 -4.61 -2.55
C GLY A 18 -5.79 -5.57 -1.85
N SER A 19 -6.32 -6.62 -1.26
CA SER A 19 -5.51 -7.73 -0.74
C SER A 19 -5.89 -9.06 -1.37
N ARG A 20 -4.87 -9.82 -1.77
CA ARG A 20 -4.98 -11.19 -2.25
C ARG A 20 -5.01 -12.20 -1.10
N PHE A 21 -4.66 -11.80 0.12
CA PHE A 21 -4.41 -12.68 1.26
C PHE A 21 -5.46 -12.60 2.37
N ILE A 22 -6.53 -11.83 2.16
CA ILE A 22 -7.69 -11.81 3.07
C ILE A 22 -8.77 -12.79 2.61
N LYS A 23 -9.73 -13.10 3.48
CA LYS A 23 -10.87 -13.99 3.18
C LYS A 23 -11.60 -13.49 1.92
N GLY A 24 -11.72 -14.34 0.91
CA GLY A 24 -12.30 -14.01 -0.40
C GLY A 24 -11.29 -13.58 -1.48
N GLY A 25 -10.04 -13.31 -1.11
CA GLY A 25 -8.94 -13.13 -2.05
C GLY A 25 -8.56 -14.45 -2.72
N LYS A 26 -8.20 -14.41 -4.01
CA LYS A 26 -7.78 -15.59 -4.77
C LYS A 26 -6.49 -15.30 -5.52
N VAL A 27 -5.56 -16.24 -5.45
CA VAL A 27 -4.32 -16.23 -6.23
C VAL A 27 -4.35 -17.45 -7.15
N ILE A 28 -4.44 -17.23 -8.45
CA ILE A 28 -4.59 -18.30 -9.45
C ILE A 28 -3.29 -18.39 -10.27
N ASP A 29 -2.72 -19.60 -10.35
CA ASP A 29 -1.52 -19.94 -11.13
C ASP A 29 -0.22 -19.20 -10.73
N TYR A 30 0.00 -19.00 -9.43
CA TYR A 30 1.20 -18.33 -8.92
C TYR A 30 2.29 -19.35 -8.52
N PRO A 31 3.55 -19.17 -8.96
CA PRO A 31 4.64 -20.06 -8.54
C PRO A 31 4.84 -20.04 -7.02
N VAL A 32 4.75 -21.20 -6.37
CA VAL A 32 4.73 -21.34 -4.89
C VAL A 32 5.93 -20.64 -4.23
N HIS A 33 7.13 -20.78 -4.78
CA HIS A 33 8.34 -20.14 -4.26
C HIS A 33 8.25 -18.60 -4.27
N LYS A 34 7.72 -18.00 -5.35
CA LYS A 34 7.49 -16.54 -5.41
C LYS A 34 6.41 -16.10 -4.43
N LEU A 35 5.41 -16.95 -4.21
CA LEU A 35 4.32 -16.66 -3.27
C LEU A 35 4.85 -16.57 -1.84
N ILE A 36 5.70 -17.53 -1.45
CA ILE A 36 6.33 -17.56 -0.12
C ILE A 36 7.20 -16.31 0.08
N ILE A 37 8.10 -16.00 -0.85
CA ILE A 37 8.95 -14.80 -0.78
C ILE A 37 8.08 -13.54 -0.64
N ASN A 38 7.00 -13.45 -1.42
CA ASN A 38 6.09 -12.31 -1.35
C ASN A 38 5.37 -12.23 0.00
N ARG A 39 4.90 -13.35 0.55
CA ARG A 39 4.26 -13.36 1.89
C ARG A 39 5.25 -12.97 2.98
N LEU A 40 6.48 -13.46 2.94
CA LEU A 40 7.52 -13.08 3.91
C LEU A 40 7.87 -11.60 3.83
N ALA A 41 8.00 -11.04 2.63
CA ALA A 41 8.26 -9.61 2.46
C ALA A 41 7.10 -8.75 3.00
N ASN A 42 5.84 -9.14 2.75
CA ASN A 42 4.69 -8.43 3.29
C ASN A 42 4.61 -8.58 4.82
N LEU A 43 4.88 -9.77 5.37
CA LEU A 43 4.91 -10.00 6.81
C LEU A 43 5.99 -9.16 7.49
N PHE A 44 7.19 -9.06 6.89
CA PHE A 44 8.26 -8.20 7.37
C PHE A 44 7.79 -6.74 7.50
N VAL A 45 7.14 -6.20 6.45
CA VAL A 45 6.59 -4.84 6.48
C VAL A 45 5.47 -4.70 7.51
N GLN A 46 4.60 -5.71 7.64
CA GLN A 46 3.54 -5.70 8.66
C GLN A 46 4.08 -5.60 10.07
N VAL A 47 5.06 -6.44 10.40
CA VAL A 47 5.68 -6.45 11.73
C VAL A 47 6.43 -5.15 11.98
N LEU A 48 7.22 -4.70 11.01
CA LEU A 48 8.04 -3.49 11.14
C LEU A 48 7.21 -2.22 11.39
N PHE A 49 6.04 -2.11 10.75
CA PHE A 49 5.18 -0.93 10.87
C PHE A 49 3.97 -1.13 11.79
N GLY A 50 3.72 -2.34 12.28
CA GLY A 50 2.54 -2.69 13.09
C GLY A 50 1.23 -2.61 12.28
N LEU A 51 1.23 -3.10 11.05
CA LEU A 51 0.11 -2.94 10.11
C LEU A 51 -0.83 -4.14 10.12
N ASN A 52 -2.13 -3.85 10.11
CA ASN A 52 -3.18 -4.85 9.84
C ASN A 52 -3.30 -5.19 8.33
N PHE A 53 -2.62 -4.43 7.47
CA PHE A 53 -2.63 -4.60 6.02
C PHE A 53 -1.57 -5.60 5.55
N ASN A 54 -1.99 -6.66 4.85
CA ASN A 54 -1.15 -7.83 4.55
C ASN A 54 -0.65 -7.93 3.11
N ASP A 55 -0.93 -6.94 2.24
CA ASP A 55 -0.56 -6.99 0.82
C ASP A 55 -0.03 -5.64 0.29
N THR A 56 0.99 -5.11 0.96
CA THR A 56 1.68 -3.87 0.60
C THR A 56 2.23 -3.89 -0.82
N THR A 57 2.64 -5.05 -1.32
CA THR A 57 3.20 -5.22 -2.68
C THR A 57 2.18 -5.12 -3.81
N ASN A 58 0.88 -5.15 -3.52
CA ASN A 58 -0.13 -5.07 -4.56
C ASN A 58 -0.23 -3.65 -5.16
N ALA A 59 -0.39 -3.55 -6.47
CA ALA A 59 -0.54 -2.28 -7.18
C ALA A 59 -2.00 -1.79 -7.24
N PHE A 60 -2.98 -2.68 -7.07
CA PHE A 60 -4.40 -2.31 -7.21
C PHE A 60 -4.95 -1.66 -5.94
N LYS A 61 -4.90 -0.33 -5.91
CA LYS A 61 -5.25 0.53 -4.77
C LYS A 61 -5.95 1.79 -5.26
N ALA A 62 -6.85 2.33 -4.45
CA ALA A 62 -7.47 3.62 -4.69
C ALA A 62 -7.11 4.60 -3.57
N TYR A 63 -6.88 5.85 -3.95
CA TYR A 63 -6.46 6.92 -3.07
C TYR A 63 -7.31 8.15 -3.35
N ARG A 64 -7.68 8.89 -2.31
CA ARG A 64 -8.15 10.26 -2.50
C ARG A 64 -7.01 11.14 -3.00
N ARG A 65 -7.39 12.22 -3.68
CA ARG A 65 -6.45 13.23 -4.16
C ARG A 65 -5.58 13.78 -3.04
N GLU A 66 -6.18 14.09 -1.88
CA GLU A 66 -5.46 14.69 -0.75
C GLU A 66 -4.37 13.76 -0.20
N VAL A 67 -4.56 12.43 -0.30
CA VAL A 67 -3.54 11.46 0.09
C VAL A 67 -2.32 11.59 -0.80
N ILE A 68 -2.50 11.65 -2.13
CA ILE A 68 -1.40 11.74 -3.09
C ILE A 68 -0.60 13.03 -2.89
N GLU A 69 -1.30 14.14 -2.69
CA GLU A 69 -0.67 15.42 -2.37
C GLU A 69 0.07 15.34 -1.02
N GLY A 70 -0.54 14.74 -0.01
CA GLY A 70 0.01 14.66 1.34
C GLY A 70 1.10 13.61 1.56
N VAL A 71 1.30 12.64 0.67
CA VAL A 71 2.44 11.69 0.73
C VAL A 71 3.67 12.18 -0.04
N SER A 72 3.54 13.30 -0.78
CA SER A 72 4.66 13.92 -1.47
C SER A 72 5.69 14.49 -0.46
N PRO A 73 6.98 14.59 -0.83
CA PRO A 73 7.60 14.13 -2.08
C PRO A 73 7.74 12.59 -2.14
N LEU A 74 7.73 12.01 -3.34
CA LEU A 74 7.95 10.58 -3.59
C LEU A 74 9.40 10.33 -3.99
N LEU A 75 10.05 9.36 -3.35
CA LEU A 75 11.45 8.99 -3.60
C LEU A 75 11.58 7.78 -4.53
N SER A 76 10.51 6.99 -4.64
CA SER A 76 10.50 5.75 -5.40
C SER A 76 10.46 5.99 -6.90
N HIS A 77 11.36 5.30 -7.61
CA HIS A 77 11.21 5.08 -9.04
C HIS A 77 10.54 3.73 -9.33
N HIS A 78 9.81 3.67 -10.45
CA HIS A 78 9.16 2.46 -10.96
C HIS A 78 8.18 1.82 -9.95
N PHE A 79 8.24 0.50 -9.77
CA PHE A 79 7.28 -0.26 -8.97
C PHE A 79 7.38 0.00 -7.46
N ASN A 80 8.44 0.63 -6.97
CA ASN A 80 8.60 0.92 -5.54
C ASN A 80 7.51 1.87 -5.01
N LEU A 81 6.88 2.65 -5.90
CA LEU A 81 5.70 3.49 -5.60
C LEU A 81 4.54 2.68 -5.00
N THR A 82 4.41 1.40 -5.39
CA THR A 82 3.36 0.53 -4.85
C THR A 82 3.51 0.28 -3.35
N VAL A 83 4.73 0.44 -2.81
CA VAL A 83 5.06 0.28 -1.39
C VAL A 83 5.20 1.64 -0.70
N GLU A 84 5.77 2.65 -1.36
CA GLU A 84 5.97 3.97 -0.75
C GLU A 84 4.65 4.67 -0.43
N ILE A 85 3.75 4.82 -1.42
CA ILE A 85 2.49 5.54 -1.26
C ILE A 85 1.64 4.98 -0.11
N PRO A 86 1.33 3.66 -0.03
CA PRO A 86 0.53 3.15 1.07
C PRO A 86 1.24 3.26 2.42
N LEU A 87 2.56 3.05 2.49
CA LEU A 87 3.29 3.15 3.77
C LEU A 87 3.33 4.58 4.28
N LYS A 88 3.62 5.56 3.41
CA LYS A 88 3.53 6.99 3.77
C LYS A 88 2.12 7.37 4.17
N ALA A 89 1.10 6.92 3.43
CA ALA A 89 -0.28 7.20 3.78
C ALA A 89 -0.61 6.70 5.21
N ILE A 90 -0.22 5.47 5.54
CA ILE A 90 -0.48 4.92 6.88
C ILE A 90 0.33 5.65 7.96
N VAL A 91 1.63 5.88 7.74
CA VAL A 91 2.52 6.55 8.71
C VAL A 91 2.10 8.00 8.96
N ARG A 92 1.60 8.70 7.93
CA ARG A 92 1.10 10.07 8.03
C ARG A 92 -0.33 10.17 8.57
N GLY A 93 -0.95 9.04 8.94
CA GLY A 93 -2.23 9.00 9.65
C GLY A 93 -3.47 9.02 8.75
N TYR A 94 -3.35 8.68 7.47
CA TYR A 94 -4.53 8.54 6.60
C TYR A 94 -5.31 7.26 6.92
N SER A 95 -6.64 7.37 6.89
CA SER A 95 -7.52 6.22 7.09
C SER A 95 -7.45 5.27 5.89
N HIS A 96 -7.44 3.97 6.16
CA HIS A 96 -7.40 2.98 5.08
C HIS A 96 -8.23 1.75 5.40
N THR A 97 -8.84 1.17 4.37
CA THR A 97 -9.54 -0.11 4.44
C THR A 97 -9.00 -1.08 3.40
N THR A 98 -9.27 -2.37 3.59
CA THR A 98 -8.79 -3.44 2.71
C THR A 98 -9.97 -4.22 2.15
N ILE A 99 -9.97 -4.50 0.85
CA ILE A 99 -11.00 -5.31 0.19
C ILE A 99 -10.39 -6.52 -0.55
N PRO A 100 -11.11 -7.65 -0.63
CA PRO A 100 -10.59 -8.85 -1.25
C PRO A 100 -10.48 -8.67 -2.76
N ILE A 101 -9.35 -9.08 -3.33
CA ILE A 101 -9.16 -9.10 -4.78
C ILE A 101 -8.71 -10.47 -5.29
N SER A 102 -9.09 -10.76 -6.54
CA SER A 102 -8.62 -11.94 -7.25
C SER A 102 -7.50 -11.56 -8.21
N TRP A 103 -6.34 -12.20 -8.05
CA TRP A 103 -5.20 -12.05 -8.94
C TRP A 103 -5.07 -13.30 -9.82
N ARG A 104 -5.02 -13.08 -11.14
CA ARG A 104 -4.78 -14.13 -12.12
C ARG A 104 -3.44 -13.88 -12.81
N ASN A 105 -2.64 -14.92 -12.97
CA ASN A 105 -1.40 -14.82 -13.70
C ASN A 105 -1.67 -14.48 -15.17
N ARG A 106 -0.84 -13.61 -15.76
CA ARG A 106 -0.94 -13.34 -17.20
C ARG A 106 -0.35 -14.54 -17.94
N LYS A 107 -1.05 -15.00 -18.99
CA LYS A 107 -0.61 -16.13 -19.83
C LYS A 107 0.53 -15.77 -20.79
N THR A 108 0.78 -14.48 -21.03
CA THR A 108 1.79 -13.99 -21.99
C THR A 108 2.57 -12.79 -21.44
N GLY A 109 3.85 -12.70 -21.82
CA GLY A 109 4.76 -11.60 -21.48
C GLY A 109 5.83 -11.95 -20.43
N ILE A 110 7.08 -11.55 -20.69
CA ILE A 110 8.19 -11.73 -19.75
C ILE A 110 8.01 -10.75 -18.59
N SER A 111 8.09 -11.26 -17.36
CA SER A 111 8.02 -10.43 -16.15
C SER A 111 9.17 -9.42 -16.14
N LYS A 112 8.86 -8.12 -16.25
CA LYS A 112 9.82 -7.03 -16.09
C LYS A 112 10.31 -6.85 -14.64
N LEU A 113 9.81 -7.65 -13.69
CA LEU A 113 10.23 -7.64 -12.29
C LEU A 113 11.59 -8.34 -12.12
N LYS A 114 12.67 -7.57 -12.11
CA LYS A 114 14.00 -8.02 -11.70
C LYS A 114 14.12 -8.03 -10.19
N ILE A 115 13.73 -9.14 -9.55
CA ILE A 115 13.65 -9.29 -8.08
C ILE A 115 14.93 -8.85 -7.35
N LYS A 116 16.12 -9.13 -7.91
CA LYS A 116 17.42 -8.81 -7.27
C LYS A 116 17.73 -7.31 -7.24
N GLU A 117 17.46 -6.59 -8.31
CA GLU A 117 17.66 -5.12 -8.38
C GLU A 117 16.56 -4.35 -7.63
N MET A 118 15.35 -4.90 -7.60
CA MET A 118 14.21 -4.24 -6.96
C MET A 118 14.22 -4.44 -5.45
N GLY A 119 14.69 -5.58 -4.94
CA GLY A 119 14.68 -5.90 -3.50
C GLY A 119 15.44 -4.89 -2.64
N SER A 120 16.64 -4.47 -3.03
CA SER A 120 17.42 -3.46 -2.29
C SER A 120 16.74 -2.10 -2.28
N ARG A 121 16.11 -1.71 -3.40
CA ARG A 121 15.36 -0.45 -3.50
C ARG A 121 14.07 -0.48 -2.67
N TYR A 122 13.37 -1.61 -2.65
CA TYR A 122 12.22 -1.81 -1.76
C TYR A 122 12.64 -1.69 -0.29
N LEU A 123 13.74 -2.35 0.09
CA LEU A 123 14.26 -2.30 1.45
C LEU A 123 14.66 -0.87 1.83
N PHE A 124 15.34 -0.13 0.95
CA PHE A 124 15.69 1.27 1.16
C PHE A 124 14.46 2.14 1.47
N ILE A 125 13.40 2.03 0.65
CA ILE A 125 12.15 2.79 0.86
C ILE A 125 11.48 2.40 2.18
N VAL A 126 11.43 1.10 2.48
CA VAL A 126 10.87 0.59 3.74
C VAL A 126 11.61 1.16 4.95
N LEU A 127 12.94 1.12 4.94
CA LEU A 127 13.76 1.67 6.02
C LEU A 127 13.67 3.19 6.12
N TYR A 128 13.63 3.89 4.99
CA TYR A 128 13.43 5.34 4.95
C TYR A 128 12.12 5.74 5.64
N ILE A 129 11.00 5.09 5.28
CA ILE A 129 9.70 5.40 5.88
C ILE A 129 9.65 4.97 7.36
N PHE A 130 10.37 3.92 7.73
CA PHE A 130 10.51 3.52 9.13
C PHE A 130 11.23 4.60 9.94
N LEU A 131 12.33 5.16 9.42
CA LEU A 131 13.01 6.30 10.04
C LEU A 131 12.10 7.53 10.07
N GLU A 132 11.34 7.82 9.00
CA GLU A 132 10.32 8.89 8.99
C GLU A 132 9.33 8.68 10.14
N LYS A 133 8.78 7.48 10.31
CA LYS A 133 7.82 7.17 11.38
C LYS A 133 8.37 7.44 12.78
N TRP A 134 9.62 7.07 13.05
CA TRP A 134 10.20 7.13 14.40
C TRP A 134 10.93 8.44 14.71
N LEU A 135 11.60 9.03 13.73
CA LEU A 135 12.45 10.21 13.93
C LEU A 135 11.76 11.52 13.62
N SER A 136 10.71 11.53 12.79
CA SER A 136 9.99 12.78 12.45
C SER A 136 9.14 13.34 13.60
N ARG A 137 9.00 12.60 14.71
CA ARG A 137 8.19 13.02 15.88
C ARG A 137 6.77 13.51 15.53
N GLY A 138 6.21 13.04 14.42
CA GLY A 138 4.87 13.40 13.97
C GLY A 138 4.79 14.63 13.04
N ASP A 139 5.91 15.18 12.59
CA ASP A 139 5.93 16.36 11.70
C ASP A 139 5.10 16.18 10.42
N TYR A 140 5.04 14.95 9.92
CA TYR A 140 4.29 14.59 8.70
C TYR A 140 2.89 14.04 8.96
N VAL A 141 2.48 13.91 10.23
CA VAL A 141 1.14 13.41 10.55
C VAL A 141 0.11 14.48 10.23
N ARG A 142 -0.93 14.10 9.49
CA ARG A 142 -2.02 14.99 9.11
C ARG A 142 -2.71 15.56 10.36
N LYS A 143 -2.72 16.88 10.49
CA LYS A 143 -3.30 17.58 11.66
C LYS A 143 -4.84 17.60 11.69
N TYR A 144 -5.52 17.41 10.55
CA TYR A 144 -6.99 17.51 10.46
C TYR A 144 -7.60 16.36 9.64
N PRO A 145 -8.34 15.43 10.26
CA PRO A 145 -9.13 14.41 9.55
C PRO A 145 -10.22 15.05 8.68
N GLN A 146 -10.49 14.46 7.51
CA GLN A 146 -11.39 15.03 6.48
C GLN A 146 -12.83 15.29 6.98
N GLN A 147 -13.26 14.65 8.07
CA GLN A 147 -14.57 14.88 8.70
C GLN A 147 -14.75 16.33 9.21
N GLN A 148 -13.67 17.05 9.57
CA GLN A 148 -13.76 18.46 10.01
C GLN A 148 -13.80 19.48 8.86
N VAL A 149 -13.41 19.11 7.63
CA VAL A 149 -13.36 20.04 6.49
C VAL A 149 -14.72 20.11 5.79
N ARG A 150 -15.47 19.00 5.77
CA ARG A 150 -16.82 18.96 5.18
C ARG A 150 -17.90 19.70 5.98
N SER A 151 -17.66 20.03 7.25
CA SER A 151 -18.59 20.81 8.07
C SER A 151 -18.40 22.34 7.97
N LYS A 152 -17.46 22.80 7.14
CA LYS A 152 -17.15 24.22 6.93
C LYS A 152 -17.54 24.75 5.53
N ILE A 153 -18.30 23.97 4.77
CA ILE A 153 -18.89 24.35 3.48
C ILE A 153 -20.39 24.11 3.59
#